data_AF-A0A3P7Z2U0-F1
#
_entry.id   AF-A0A3P7Z2U0-F1
#
_cell.length_a   1.000
_cell.length_b   1.000
_cell.length_c   1.000
_cell.angle_alpha   90.00
_cell.angle_beta   90.00
_cell.angle_gamma   90.00
#
_symmetry.space_group_name_H-M   'P 1'
#
loop_
_entity.id
_entity.type
_entity.pdbx_description
1 polymer ?
#
loop_
_entity_poly.entity_id
_entity_poly.type
_entity_poly.pdbx_seq_one_letter_code
_entity_poly.pdbx_strand_id
1 'polypeptide(L)'
;MNILPYESTRVPLQPIRGVEGSDYINANFVDSYRDRRAYIATQAPMAKTVEDFWRMIWELNSNIVVMLTDLNERGRVSCCYFLLHPSLAFIEFKLTDARDGQARTFDYKLFEFIYFYSSAGVGRTGVFLALSIVLERMRHEGIVDMFQTIRMLRTQRPGMVQTEDQYQFCYNAVLEYLSSFDHYSV
;
A
#
# COMPACT_ATOMS: atom_id res chain seq x y z
N MET A 1 -11.49 -3.40 14.30
CA MET A 1 -10.67 -2.29 14.81
C MET A 1 -10.58 -1.26 13.70
N ASN A 2 -10.99 -0.01 13.96
CA ASN A 2 -10.85 1.08 12.99
C ASN A 2 -9.48 1.71 13.21
N ILE A 3 -8.63 1.68 12.18
CA ILE A 3 -7.30 2.28 12.24
C ILE A 3 -7.36 3.57 11.46
N LEU A 4 -7.17 4.68 12.18
CA LEU A 4 -7.19 6.02 11.62
C LEU A 4 -5.76 6.45 11.25
N PRO A 5 -5.61 7.27 10.21
CA PRO A 5 -4.30 7.78 9.82
C PRO A 5 -3.77 8.76 10.87
N TYR A 6 -2.44 8.83 11.05
CA TYR A 6 -1.83 9.96 11.75
C TYR A 6 -1.94 11.22 10.89
N GLU A 7 -2.29 12.36 11.50
CA GLU A 7 -2.37 13.65 10.79
C GLU A 7 -1.04 14.06 10.14
N SER A 8 0.09 13.77 10.79
CA SER A 8 1.43 14.13 10.31
C SER A 8 1.81 13.47 8.98
N THR A 9 1.19 12.35 8.64
CA THR A 9 1.52 11.54 7.45
C THR A 9 0.29 11.19 6.63
N ARG A 10 -0.90 11.74 6.96
CA ARG A 10 -2.12 11.44 6.20
C ARG A 10 -1.98 11.92 4.77
N VAL A 11 -2.69 11.27 3.86
CA VAL A 11 -2.83 11.72 2.48
C VAL A 11 -4.00 12.70 2.40
N PRO A 12 -3.76 13.99 2.06
CA PRO A 12 -4.84 14.94 1.83
C PRO A 12 -5.37 14.84 0.40
N LEU A 13 -6.67 15.03 0.23
CA LEU A 13 -7.29 15.28 -1.08
C LEU A 13 -7.57 16.77 -1.25
N GLN A 14 -7.65 17.24 -2.50
CA GLN A 14 -8.09 18.60 -2.77
C GLN A 14 -9.55 18.78 -2.29
N PRO A 15 -9.85 19.76 -1.42
CA PRO A 15 -11.20 19.98 -0.91
C PRO A 15 -12.18 20.31 -2.04
N ILE A 16 -13.36 19.68 -2.01
CA ILE A 16 -14.47 19.99 -2.91
C ILE A 16 -15.30 21.10 -2.27
N ARG A 17 -15.54 22.17 -3.04
CA ARG A 17 -16.30 23.33 -2.57
C ARG A 17 -17.71 22.92 -2.10
N GLY A 18 -18.04 23.28 -0.87
CA GLY A 18 -19.36 22.99 -0.28
C GLY A 18 -19.51 21.58 0.29
N VAL A 19 -18.47 20.74 0.25
CA VAL A 19 -18.48 19.40 0.82
C VAL A 19 -17.47 19.32 1.96
N GLU A 20 -17.96 19.39 3.19
CA GLU A 20 -17.13 19.26 4.39
C GLU A 20 -16.51 17.87 4.51
N GLY A 21 -15.24 17.78 4.89
CA GLY A 21 -14.50 16.51 5.02
C GLY A 21 -14.12 15.86 3.68
N SER A 22 -14.34 16.54 2.55
CA SER A 22 -13.94 16.05 1.22
C SER A 22 -12.44 16.02 0.98
N ASP A 23 -11.62 16.50 1.92
CA ASP A 23 -10.16 16.41 1.89
C ASP A 23 -9.63 15.14 2.58
N TYR A 24 -10.52 14.31 3.15
CA TYR A 24 -10.15 13.14 3.93
C TYR A 24 -10.21 11.84 3.13
N ILE A 25 -9.17 11.04 3.27
CA ILE A 25 -9.16 9.62 2.95
C ILE A 25 -8.33 8.86 4.01
N ASN A 26 -8.71 7.63 4.34
CA ASN A 26 -7.97 6.81 5.31
C ASN A 26 -6.72 6.18 4.67
N ALA A 27 -5.71 7.02 4.47
CA ALA A 27 -4.43 6.65 3.91
C ALA A 27 -3.28 7.43 4.57
N ASN A 28 -2.09 6.83 4.64
CA ASN A 28 -0.86 7.50 5.04
C ASN A 28 0.22 7.34 3.98
N PHE A 29 1.00 8.40 3.78
CA PHE A 29 2.30 8.28 3.14
C PHE A 29 3.23 7.45 4.00
N VAL A 30 4.04 6.63 3.34
CA VAL A 30 5.05 5.78 3.97
C VAL A 30 6.34 5.90 3.16
N ASP A 31 7.44 6.15 3.86
CA ASP A 31 8.79 6.22 3.30
C ASP A 31 9.28 4.82 2.86
N SER A 32 10.05 4.75 1.78
CA SER A 32 10.81 3.54 1.41
C SER A 32 12.19 3.54 2.06
N TYR A 33 13.02 2.58 1.66
CA TYR A 33 14.43 2.58 2.03
C TYR A 33 15.18 3.83 1.50
N ARG A 34 14.80 4.35 0.33
CA ARG A 34 15.53 5.43 -0.35
C ARG A 34 14.80 6.76 -0.37
N ASP A 35 13.49 6.72 -0.52
CA ASP A 35 12.68 7.87 -0.90
C ASP A 35 11.58 8.12 0.14
N ARG A 36 11.39 9.40 0.47
CA ARG A 36 10.29 9.81 1.33
C ARG A 36 8.98 9.71 0.59
N ARG A 37 7.92 9.32 1.30
CA ARG A 37 6.54 9.17 0.80
C ARG A 37 6.41 8.21 -0.39
N ALA A 38 7.37 7.32 -0.62
CA ALA A 38 7.39 6.40 -1.75
C ALA A 38 6.15 5.48 -1.87
N TYR A 39 5.45 5.25 -0.77
CA TYR A 39 4.28 4.38 -0.72
C TYR A 39 3.08 5.09 -0.11
N ILE A 40 1.90 4.58 -0.46
CA ILE A 40 0.66 4.96 0.22
C ILE A 40 0.01 3.69 0.79
N ALA A 41 -0.10 3.66 2.12
CA ALA A 41 -0.80 2.60 2.84
C ALA A 41 -2.23 3.06 3.14
N THR A 42 -3.22 2.41 2.53
CA THR A 42 -4.63 2.79 2.62
C THR A 42 -5.52 1.59 2.95
N GLN A 43 -6.70 1.87 3.52
CA GLN A 43 -7.73 0.83 3.65
C GLN A 43 -8.29 0.44 2.28
N ALA A 44 -8.91 -0.74 2.20
CA ALA A 44 -9.65 -1.14 1.00
C ALA A 44 -10.78 -0.13 0.71
N PRO A 45 -10.97 0.29 -0.55
CA PRO A 45 -12.04 1.21 -0.89
C PRO A 45 -13.40 0.55 -0.60
N MET A 46 -14.28 1.32 0.03
CA MET A 46 -15.67 0.94 0.29
C MET A 46 -16.58 1.67 -0.69
N ALA A 47 -17.85 1.28 -0.79
CA ALA A 47 -18.82 1.89 -1.69
C ALA A 47 -18.88 3.43 -1.55
N LYS A 48 -18.75 3.93 -0.32
CA LYS A 48 -18.76 5.36 -0.01
C LYS A 48 -17.42 6.10 -0.17
N THR A 49 -16.32 5.40 -0.41
CA THR A 49 -14.96 6.00 -0.52
C THR A 49 -14.24 5.60 -1.81
N VAL A 50 -14.92 4.91 -2.74
CA VAL A 50 -14.31 4.45 -3.99
C VAL A 50 -13.99 5.63 -4.92
N GLU A 51 -14.82 6.67 -4.92
CA GLU A 51 -14.55 7.91 -5.65
C GLU A 51 -13.34 8.65 -5.07
N ASP A 52 -13.27 8.77 -3.73
CA ASP A 52 -12.12 9.37 -3.04
C ASP A 52 -10.83 8.60 -3.31
N PHE A 53 -10.90 7.27 -3.40
CA PHE A 53 -9.76 6.42 -3.73
C PHE A 53 -9.22 6.70 -5.13
N TRP A 54 -10.10 6.81 -6.13
CA TRP A 54 -9.68 7.16 -7.49
C TRP A 54 -9.18 8.61 -7.60
N ARG A 55 -9.82 9.53 -6.88
CA ARG A 55 -9.37 10.92 -6.77
C ARG A 55 -7.97 10.99 -6.17
N MET A 56 -7.69 10.22 -5.12
CA MET A 56 -6.35 10.08 -4.53
C MET A 56 -5.31 9.59 -5.56
N ILE A 57 -5.63 8.51 -6.29
CA ILE A 57 -4.76 7.97 -7.35
C ILE A 57 -4.43 9.03 -8.40
N TRP A 58 -5.45 9.76 -8.85
CA TRP A 58 -5.31 10.79 -9.88
C TRP A 58 -4.50 11.99 -9.40
N GLU A 59 -4.84 12.55 -8.23
CA GLU A 59 -4.19 13.74 -7.66
C GLU A 59 -2.70 13.50 -7.35
N LEU A 60 -2.34 12.28 -6.95
CA LEU A 60 -0.97 11.92 -6.59
C LEU A 60 -0.17 11.31 -7.75
N ASN A 61 -0.75 11.25 -8.96
CA ASN A 61 -0.10 10.70 -10.15
C ASN A 61 0.50 9.31 -9.92
N SER A 62 -0.23 8.45 -9.21
CA SER A 62 0.30 7.16 -8.78
C SER A 62 -0.13 6.06 -9.74
N ASN A 63 0.83 5.41 -10.37
CA ASN A 63 0.55 4.51 -11.49
C ASN A 63 0.35 3.05 -11.10
N ILE A 64 0.65 2.66 -9.85
CA ILE A 64 0.65 1.26 -9.41
C ILE A 64 -0.27 1.08 -8.19
N VAL A 65 -1.14 0.07 -8.26
CA VAL A 65 -1.99 -0.37 -7.15
C VAL A 65 -1.73 -1.85 -6.88
N VAL A 66 -1.44 -2.18 -5.63
CA VAL A 66 -1.25 -3.54 -5.12
C VAL A 66 -2.38 -3.89 -4.15
N MET A 67 -3.21 -4.83 -4.56
CA MET A 67 -4.25 -5.41 -3.72
C MET A 67 -3.69 -6.65 -3.02
N LEU A 68 -3.74 -6.67 -1.68
CA LEU A 68 -3.22 -7.77 -0.87
C LEU A 68 -4.33 -8.63 -0.24
N THR A 69 -5.56 -8.53 -0.75
CA THR A 69 -6.73 -9.24 -0.21
C THR A 69 -7.55 -9.87 -1.31
N ASP A 70 -8.28 -10.92 -0.95
CA ASP A 70 -9.31 -11.43 -1.86
C ASP A 70 -10.50 -10.46 -1.90
N LEU A 71 -11.28 -10.57 -2.98
CA LEU A 71 -12.54 -9.81 -3.16
C LEU A 71 -13.60 -10.18 -2.11
N ASN A 72 -13.54 -11.42 -1.62
CA ASN A 72 -14.47 -11.95 -0.64
C ASN A 72 -13.70 -12.51 0.56
N GLU A 73 -13.53 -11.69 1.59
CA GLU A 73 -12.92 -12.11 2.84
C GLU A 73 -13.94 -12.08 3.98
N ARG A 74 -14.15 -13.24 4.61
CA ARG A 74 -15.01 -13.40 5.80
C ARG A 74 -16.44 -12.88 5.59
N GLY A 75 -16.98 -13.05 4.38
CA GLY A 75 -18.35 -12.64 4.02
C GLY A 75 -18.52 -11.12 3.83
N ARG A 76 -17.43 -10.34 3.83
CA ARG A 76 -17.45 -8.93 3.44
C ARG A 76 -16.98 -8.79 2.01
N VAL A 77 -17.91 -8.37 1.17
CA VAL A 77 -17.68 -8.03 -0.23
C VAL A 77 -16.85 -6.75 -0.27
N SER A 78 -15.59 -6.84 -0.68
CA SER A 78 -14.78 -5.66 -0.95
C SER A 78 -15.30 -4.98 -2.21
N CYS A 79 -15.46 -3.65 -2.24
CA CYS A 79 -15.97 -2.94 -3.43
C CYS A 79 -15.01 -2.94 -4.63
N CYS A 80 -13.90 -3.67 -4.52
CA CYS A 80 -12.90 -3.88 -5.56
C CYS A 80 -13.41 -4.68 -6.78
N TYR A 81 -14.68 -5.12 -6.82
CA TYR A 81 -15.31 -5.65 -8.03
C TYR A 81 -15.25 -4.65 -9.20
N PHE A 82 -15.21 -3.35 -8.92
CA PHE A 82 -15.04 -2.32 -9.95
C PHE A 82 -13.59 -2.18 -10.46
N LEU A 83 -12.63 -2.81 -9.79
CA LEU A 83 -11.19 -2.71 -10.08
C LEU A 83 -10.65 -3.95 -10.83
N LEU A 84 -11.31 -5.11 -10.71
CA LEU A 84 -10.74 -6.38 -11.15
C LEU A 84 -11.77 -7.28 -11.85
N HIS A 85 -11.43 -7.74 -13.07
CA HIS A 85 -12.02 -8.96 -13.62
C HIS A 85 -11.32 -10.16 -12.95
N PRO A 86 -12.06 -11.15 -12.39
CA PRO A 86 -11.52 -12.20 -11.51
C PRO A 86 -10.53 -13.20 -12.15
N SER A 87 -10.14 -13.00 -13.41
CA SER A 87 -9.36 -13.94 -14.21
C SER A 87 -7.94 -13.48 -14.55
N LEU A 88 -7.50 -12.30 -14.10
CA LEU A 88 -6.22 -11.72 -14.51
C LEU A 88 -5.37 -11.26 -13.32
N ALA A 89 -4.14 -11.78 -13.25
CA ALA A 89 -3.11 -11.34 -12.30
C ALA A 89 -2.58 -9.92 -12.60
N PHE A 90 -2.88 -9.39 -13.80
CA PHE A 90 -2.46 -8.09 -14.28
C PHE A 90 -3.61 -7.42 -15.04
N ILE A 91 -3.95 -6.19 -14.68
CA ILE A 91 -4.98 -5.40 -15.36
C ILE A 91 -4.41 -4.02 -15.67
N GLU A 92 -4.40 -3.68 -16.95
CA GLU A 92 -4.17 -2.32 -17.41
C GLU A 92 -5.52 -1.59 -17.44
N PHE A 93 -5.59 -0.40 -16.87
CA PHE A 93 -6.78 0.43 -16.93
C PHE A 93 -6.42 1.85 -17.36
N LYS A 94 -7.29 2.43 -18.19
CA LYS A 94 -7.20 3.82 -18.63
C LYS A 94 -8.19 4.66 -17.85
N LEU A 95 -7.70 5.48 -16.93
CA LEU A 95 -8.54 6.43 -16.20
C LEU A 95 -8.68 7.69 -17.04
N THR A 96 -9.91 8.15 -17.25
CA THR A 96 -10.20 9.41 -17.97
C THR A 96 -10.91 10.35 -17.02
N ASP A 97 -10.37 11.56 -16.85
CA ASP A 97 -11.04 12.63 -16.15
C ASP A 97 -12.14 13.21 -17.05
N ALA A 98 -13.39 13.00 -16.66
CA ALA A 98 -14.54 13.43 -17.45
C ALA A 98 -14.68 14.97 -17.51
N ARG A 99 -13.98 15.73 -16.66
CA ARG A 99 -14.08 17.20 -16.58
C ARG A 99 -13.30 17.88 -17.71
N ASP A 100 -12.12 17.36 -18.02
CA ASP A 100 -11.21 17.95 -19.00
C ASP A 100 -10.83 16.98 -20.15
N GLY A 101 -11.29 15.73 -20.09
CA GLY A 101 -11.03 14.69 -21.08
C GLY A 101 -9.61 14.11 -21.02
N GLN A 102 -8.78 14.50 -20.05
CA GLN A 102 -7.44 13.93 -19.91
C GLN A 102 -7.55 12.45 -19.55
N ALA A 103 -6.79 11.61 -20.24
CA ALA A 103 -6.73 10.19 -19.94
C ALA A 103 -5.31 9.76 -19.61
N ARG A 104 -5.18 8.89 -18.60
CA ARG A 104 -3.92 8.29 -18.18
C ARG A 104 -4.07 6.78 -18.21
N THR A 105 -3.11 6.11 -18.84
CA THR A 105 -2.97 4.66 -18.79
C THR A 105 -2.13 4.31 -17.58
N PHE A 106 -2.63 3.39 -16.75
CA PHE A 106 -1.94 2.91 -15.57
C PHE A 106 -1.32 1.55 -15.92
N ASP A 107 -0.03 1.56 -16.22
CA ASP A 107 0.79 0.36 -16.44
C ASP A 107 1.42 -0.11 -15.13
N TYR A 108 1.43 -1.43 -14.89
CA TYR A 108 2.21 -2.01 -13.80
C TYR A 108 3.70 -2.09 -14.17
N LYS A 109 4.38 -0.94 -14.32
CA LYS A 109 5.85 -0.92 -14.37
C LYS A 109 6.40 0.21 -13.53
N LEU A 110 7.35 -0.16 -12.66
CA LEU A 110 8.18 0.67 -11.79
C LEU A 110 8.12 2.16 -12.13
N PHE A 111 7.46 2.96 -11.30
CA PHE A 111 7.99 4.14 -10.58
C PHE A 111 6.87 5.04 -9.98
N GLU A 112 7.34 5.81 -9.00
CA GLU A 112 6.80 6.92 -8.21
C GLU A 112 5.80 6.70 -7.07
N PHE A 113 4.74 5.91 -7.16
CA PHE A 113 3.92 5.60 -5.97
C PHE A 113 3.22 4.24 -6.09
N ILE A 114 3.27 3.44 -5.02
CA ILE A 114 2.56 2.15 -4.95
C ILE A 114 1.51 2.22 -3.83
N TYR A 115 0.24 1.99 -4.20
CA TYR A 115 -0.84 1.82 -3.22
C TYR A 115 -0.90 0.41 -2.70
N PHE A 116 -0.99 0.24 -1.40
CA PHE A 116 -1.32 -1.03 -0.79
C PHE A 116 -2.61 -0.91 -0.03
N TYR A 117 -3.57 -1.78 -0.32
CA TYR A 117 -4.70 -1.94 0.57
C TYR A 117 -4.91 -3.36 1.05
N SER A 118 -5.27 -3.41 2.33
CA SER A 118 -5.85 -4.55 3.00
C SER A 118 -7.11 -4.11 3.75
N SER A 119 -7.84 -5.03 4.39
CA SER A 119 -9.08 -4.68 5.11
C SER A 119 -8.97 -3.42 5.98
N ALA A 120 -7.83 -3.23 6.68
CA ALA A 120 -7.50 -2.00 7.41
C ALA A 120 -6.27 -1.24 6.86
N GLY A 121 -5.59 -1.77 5.83
CA GLY A 121 -4.41 -1.14 5.24
C GLY A 121 -3.15 -1.19 6.10
N VAL A 122 -3.01 -2.19 6.98
CA VAL A 122 -1.88 -2.23 7.94
C VAL A 122 -1.27 -3.61 8.21
N GLY A 123 -2.04 -4.70 8.16
CA GLY A 123 -1.53 -6.05 8.48
C GLY A 123 -0.64 -6.57 7.35
N ARG A 124 -1.28 -7.09 6.30
CA ARG A 124 -0.59 -7.52 5.07
C ARG A 124 0.15 -6.39 4.37
N THR A 125 -0.45 -5.19 4.38
CA THR A 125 0.21 -3.97 3.90
C THR A 125 1.52 -3.71 4.63
N GLY A 126 1.53 -3.83 5.96
CA GLY A 126 2.74 -3.67 6.76
C GLY A 126 3.77 -4.76 6.49
N VAL A 127 3.35 -6.02 6.29
CA VAL A 127 4.26 -7.11 5.90
C VAL A 127 4.94 -6.81 4.57
N PHE A 128 4.17 -6.43 3.55
CA PHE A 128 4.72 -6.11 2.23
C PHE A 128 5.73 -4.97 2.32
N LEU A 129 5.38 -3.87 3.00
CA LEU A 129 6.24 -2.70 3.13
C LEU A 129 7.49 -3.01 3.94
N ALA A 130 7.37 -3.76 5.05
CA ALA A 130 8.51 -4.18 5.85
C ALA A 130 9.49 -5.03 5.04
N LEU A 131 8.99 -6.02 4.29
CA LEU A 131 9.82 -6.84 3.41
C LEU A 131 10.44 -6.03 2.28
N SER A 132 9.70 -5.11 1.65
CA SER A 132 10.23 -4.27 0.57
C SER A 132 11.43 -3.44 1.05
N ILE A 133 11.30 -2.82 2.22
CA ILE A 133 12.36 -2.01 2.83
C ILE A 133 13.54 -2.88 3.29
N VAL A 134 13.27 -3.98 3.99
CA VAL A 134 14.34 -4.84 4.54
C VAL A 134 15.11 -5.55 3.44
N LEU A 135 14.45 -6.11 2.44
CA LEU A 135 15.13 -6.82 1.35
C LEU A 135 15.97 -5.86 0.51
N GLU A 136 15.48 -4.65 0.25
CA GLU A 136 16.27 -3.63 -0.44
C GLU A 136 17.49 -3.21 0.40
N ARG A 137 17.28 -2.89 1.68
CA ARG A 137 18.37 -2.53 2.60
C ARG A 137 19.42 -3.63 2.72
N MET A 138 18.99 -4.88 2.86
CA MET A 138 19.87 -6.03 2.94
C MET A 138 20.69 -6.21 1.66
N ARG A 139 20.10 -5.98 0.48
CA ARG A 139 20.82 -6.05 -0.79
C ARG A 139 21.90 -4.98 -0.93
N HIS A 140 21.72 -3.81 -0.30
CA HIS A 140 22.65 -2.69 -0.39
C HIS A 140 23.67 -2.62 0.76
N GLU A 141 23.27 -2.97 1.98
CA GLU A 141 24.08 -2.82 3.19
C GLU A 141 24.50 -4.16 3.81
N GLY A 142 23.86 -5.28 3.43
CA GLY A 142 24.05 -6.57 4.10
C GLY A 142 23.45 -6.64 5.51
N ILE A 143 22.60 -5.67 5.89
CA ILE A 143 22.02 -5.56 7.24
C ILE A 143 20.53 -5.88 7.19
N VAL A 144 20.08 -6.68 8.16
CA VAL A 144 18.66 -6.99 8.39
C VAL A 144 18.26 -6.48 9.77
N ASP A 145 17.33 -5.53 9.82
CA ASP A 145 16.72 -5.04 11.07
C ASP A 145 15.20 -4.93 10.92
N MET A 146 14.53 -6.05 11.14
CA MET A 146 13.08 -6.15 11.01
C MET A 146 12.36 -5.34 12.11
N PHE A 147 12.89 -5.34 13.33
CA PHE A 147 12.28 -4.66 14.47
C PHE A 147 12.26 -3.14 14.26
N GLN A 148 13.39 -2.53 13.92
CA GLN A 148 13.44 -1.08 13.68
C GLN A 148 12.65 -0.71 12.42
N THR A 149 12.65 -1.56 11.38
CA THR A 149 11.84 -1.30 10.19
C THR A 149 10.35 -1.23 10.52
N ILE A 150 9.82 -2.22 11.25
CA ILE A 150 8.40 -2.23 11.63
C ILE A 150 8.09 -1.10 12.62
N ARG A 151 9.00 -0.81 13.56
CA ARG A 151 8.85 0.33 14.47
C ARG A 151 8.74 1.64 13.69
N MET A 152 9.59 1.84 12.68
CA MET A 152 9.58 3.02 11.82
C MET A 152 8.29 3.10 10.99
N LEU A 153 7.84 2.01 10.38
CA LEU A 153 6.53 1.95 9.71
C LEU A 153 5.37 2.35 10.63
N ARG A 154 5.41 1.89 11.89
CA ARG A 154 4.40 2.21 12.90
C ARG A 154 4.40 3.68 13.34
N THR A 155 5.47 4.44 13.08
CA THR A 155 5.45 5.90 13.28
C THR A 155 4.72 6.65 12.16
N GLN A 156 4.58 6.02 10.99
CA GLN A 156 3.97 6.62 9.80
C GLN A 156 2.51 6.19 9.61
N ARG A 157 2.16 4.95 10.00
CA ARG A 157 0.77 4.49 10.08
C ARG A 157 0.60 3.55 11.27
N PRO A 158 -0.38 3.77 12.17
CA PRO A 158 -0.54 2.94 13.35
C PRO A 158 -0.85 1.47 12.99
N GLY A 159 -0.29 0.52 13.72
CA GLY A 159 -0.66 -0.89 13.60
C GLY A 159 -0.08 -1.64 12.39
N MET A 160 0.92 -1.09 11.71
CA MET A 160 1.67 -1.82 10.66
C MET A 160 2.24 -3.14 11.21
N VAL A 161 1.98 -4.24 10.51
CA VAL A 161 2.19 -5.63 10.95
C VAL A 161 1.42 -5.90 12.25
N GLN A 162 0.23 -6.48 12.14
CA GLN A 162 -0.76 -6.51 13.23
C GLN A 162 -0.65 -7.71 14.17
N THR A 163 -0.19 -8.85 13.67
CA THR A 163 -0.17 -10.11 14.43
C THR A 163 1.25 -10.64 14.57
N GLU A 164 1.46 -11.48 15.59
CA GLU A 164 2.72 -12.19 15.77
C GLU A 164 3.04 -13.08 14.55
N ASP A 165 2.06 -13.80 14.02
CA ASP A 165 2.23 -14.63 12.82
C ASP A 165 2.73 -13.81 11.61
N GLN A 166 2.26 -12.57 11.44
CA GLN A 166 2.74 -11.68 10.37
C GLN A 166 4.19 -11.24 10.62
N TYR A 167 4.55 -11.00 11.88
CA TYR A 167 5.93 -10.67 12.27
C TYR A 167 6.87 -11.85 12.03
N GLN A 168 6.47 -13.06 12.46
CA GLN A 168 7.21 -14.30 12.20
C GLN A 168 7.34 -14.57 10.70
N PHE A 169 6.27 -14.36 9.94
CA PHE A 169 6.31 -14.47 8.48
C PHE A 169 7.35 -13.54 7.85
N CYS A 170 7.50 -12.30 8.35
CA CYS A 170 8.52 -11.38 7.83
C CYS A 170 9.94 -11.96 8.00
N TYR A 171 10.24 -12.57 9.16
CA TYR A 171 11.54 -13.23 9.36
C TYR A 171 11.73 -14.44 8.46
N ASN A 172 10.72 -15.30 8.36
CA ASN A 172 10.78 -16.50 7.53
C ASN A 172 11.01 -16.14 6.06
N ALA A 173 10.32 -15.12 5.55
CA ALA A 173 10.51 -14.66 4.18
C ALA A 173 11.92 -14.09 3.92
N VAL A 174 12.50 -13.37 4.89
CA VAL A 174 13.90 -12.89 4.77
C VAL A 174 14.89 -14.06 4.81
N LEU A 175 14.70 -15.04 5.69
CA LEU A 175 15.54 -16.25 5.77
C LEU A 175 15.47 -17.09 4.50
N GLU A 176 14.28 -17.26 3.94
CA GLU A 176 14.07 -17.96 2.67
C GLU A 176 14.75 -17.21 1.52
N TYR A 177 14.60 -15.89 1.46
CA TYR A 177 15.30 -15.07 0.48
C TYR A 177 16.81 -15.22 0.61
N LEU A 178 17.38 -15.13 1.82
CA LEU A 178 18.83 -15.32 2.05
C LEU A 178 19.31 -16.71 1.62
N SER A 179 18.54 -17.75 1.91
CA SER A 179 18.84 -19.13 1.50
C SER A 179 18.85 -19.30 -0.01
N SER A 180 18.15 -18.44 -0.77
CA SER A 180 18.14 -18.48 -2.24
C SER A 180 19.44 -17.94 -2.88
N PHE A 181 20.29 -17.26 -2.11
CA PHE A 181 21.62 -16.83 -2.53
C PHE A 181 22.66 -17.77 -1.89
N ASP A 182 22.95 -18.90 -2.55
CA ASP A 182 23.86 -19.99 -2.14
C ASP A 182 25.34 -19.58 -1.90
N HIS A 183 25.62 -18.49 -1.18
CA HIS A 183 26.96 -18.04 -0.75
C HIS A 183 27.07 -17.67 0.74
N TYR A 184 26.08 -18.00 1.57
CA TYR A 184 26.19 -17.90 3.04
C TYR A 184 26.26 -19.24 3.77
N SER A 185 26.32 -20.35 3.03
CA SER A 185 26.67 -21.67 3.53
C SER A 185 28.19 -21.87 3.44
N VAL A 186 28.91 -21.41 4.47
CA VAL A 186 30.27 -21.88 4.79
C VAL A 186 30.31 -22.31 6.25
#